data_AF-A0AAD0T697-F1
#
_entry.id   AF-A0AAD0T697-F1
#
_cell.length_a   1.000
_cell.length_b   1.000
_cell.length_c   1.000
_cell.angle_alpha   90.00
_cell.angle_beta   90.00
_cell.angle_gamma   90.00
#
_symmetry.space_group_name_H-M   'P 1'
#
loop_
_entity.id
_entity.type
_entity.pdbx_description
1 polymer ?
#
loop_
_entity_poly.entity_id
_entity_poly.type
_entity_poly.pdbx_seq_one_letter_code
_entity_poly.pdbx_strand_id
1 'polypeptide(L)'
;MTNILFLGVVNATPNSFSDGHRNLDNDFQIGQLEKFQQAKYGLDIGAESTAPFNEAISFKQEWQRLNDYISQHLDRLKAFKTISIDTYKVETMEEFMHSYGHHFSEVIWNDVSGAIDKEGLALFKKYPKMRYILCHNLAPKRNLANSHMDYLNENLDFNSIREFFNHKIAFLSEHNFDMDRLILDPCFGFSKTLNQNLELLENIHKIQDIHENWLIGISKKSFLQHLVRLEGNEDEMTDIHAASEKFHWKYLKRLKTRLNGVKELYFRVHEAGNITD
;
A
#
# COMPACT_ATOMS: atom_id res chain seq x y z
N MET A 1 -17.70 -14.51 6.12
CA MET A 1 -16.25 -14.78 6.25
C MET A 1 -15.53 -13.75 5.41
N THR A 2 -14.57 -13.04 5.99
CA THR A 2 -13.75 -12.05 5.27
C THR A 2 -12.94 -12.71 4.15
N ASN A 3 -12.95 -12.11 2.96
CA ASN A 3 -12.08 -12.48 1.87
C ASN A 3 -10.68 -11.88 2.09
N ILE A 4 -9.68 -12.74 2.35
CA ILE A 4 -8.30 -12.31 2.54
C ILE A 4 -7.57 -12.30 1.20
N LEU A 5 -6.97 -11.16 0.88
CA LEU A 5 -6.22 -10.92 -0.34
C LEU A 5 -4.82 -10.43 0.01
N PHE A 6 -3.86 -10.66 -0.89
CA PHE A 6 -2.48 -10.22 -0.72
C PHE A 6 -2.04 -9.42 -1.94
N LEU A 7 -1.31 -8.34 -1.70
CA LEU A 7 -0.64 -7.54 -2.71
C LEU A 7 0.86 -7.62 -2.46
N GLY A 8 1.58 -8.27 -3.38
CA GLY A 8 3.03 -8.34 -3.38
C GLY A 8 3.63 -7.02 -3.86
N VAL A 9 4.45 -6.39 -3.02
CA VAL A 9 5.09 -5.10 -3.32
C VAL A 9 6.21 -5.30 -4.33
N VAL A 10 6.19 -4.48 -5.39
CA VAL A 10 7.20 -4.43 -6.43
C VAL A 10 7.66 -2.99 -6.59
N ASN A 11 8.94 -2.73 -6.34
CA ASN A 11 9.52 -1.39 -6.50
C ASN A 11 10.17 -1.27 -7.88
N ALA A 12 9.51 -0.57 -8.80
CA ALA A 12 9.99 -0.21 -10.13
C ALA A 12 10.93 1.02 -10.09
N THR A 13 11.77 1.15 -9.07
CA THR A 13 12.78 2.21 -8.99
C THR A 13 14.04 1.77 -9.73
N PRO A 14 14.74 2.66 -10.45
CA PRO A 14 16.04 2.32 -11.03
C PRO A 14 16.98 1.87 -9.91
N ASN A 15 17.68 0.77 -10.13
CA ASN A 15 18.71 0.28 -9.21
C ASN A 15 19.60 1.46 -8.81
N SER A 16 19.57 1.82 -7.52
CA SER A 16 20.52 2.79 -6.98
C SER A 16 21.92 2.28 -7.26
N PHE A 17 22.61 2.95 -8.17
CA PHE A 17 24.04 2.81 -8.39
C PHE A 17 24.78 3.29 -7.13
N SER A 18 24.82 2.46 -6.08
CA SER A 18 25.76 2.63 -4.97
C SER A 18 26.60 1.38 -4.69
N ASP A 19 26.21 0.18 -5.15
CA ASP A 19 26.98 -1.03 -4.84
C ASP A 19 27.13 -1.95 -6.06
N GLY A 20 27.99 -1.59 -7.01
CA GLY A 20 28.84 -2.51 -7.80
C GLY A 20 28.26 -3.74 -8.54
N HIS A 21 26.95 -3.98 -8.64
CA HIS A 21 26.41 -5.26 -9.14
C HIS A 21 25.38 -5.06 -10.27
N ARG A 22 25.87 -4.87 -11.50
CA ARG A 22 25.06 -4.68 -12.72
C ARG A 22 24.31 -5.92 -13.26
N ASN A 23 24.19 -7.02 -12.51
CA ASN A 23 23.49 -8.23 -12.96
C ASN A 23 22.67 -8.95 -11.85
N LEU A 24 22.41 -8.32 -10.70
CA LEU A 24 21.70 -8.98 -9.58
C LEU A 24 20.19 -8.68 -9.50
N ASP A 25 19.63 -7.76 -10.28
CA ASP A 25 18.28 -7.25 -10.00
C ASP A 25 17.15 -7.89 -10.84
N ASN A 26 17.38 -8.25 -12.10
CA ASN A 26 16.31 -8.79 -12.96
C ASN A 26 15.90 -10.22 -12.53
N ASP A 27 16.85 -11.10 -12.23
CA ASP A 27 16.56 -12.46 -11.80
C ASP A 27 15.90 -12.49 -10.42
N PHE A 28 16.31 -11.58 -9.52
CA PHE A 28 15.66 -11.42 -8.22
C PHE A 28 14.20 -10.97 -8.37
N GLN A 29 13.95 -9.94 -9.19
CA GLN A 29 12.60 -9.44 -9.46
C GLN A 29 11.72 -10.51 -10.14
N ILE A 30 12.26 -11.25 -11.11
CA ILE A 30 11.55 -12.38 -11.74
C ILE A 30 11.23 -13.46 -10.71
N GLY A 31 12.19 -13.85 -9.87
CA GLY A 31 11.98 -14.84 -8.82
C GLY A 31 10.93 -14.38 -7.80
N GLN A 32 10.88 -13.09 -7.47
CA GLN A 32 9.87 -12.53 -6.58
C GLN A 32 8.48 -12.54 -7.21
N LEU A 33 8.35 -12.16 -8.50
CA LEU A 33 7.10 -12.29 -9.25
C LEU A 33 6.62 -13.75 -9.28
N GLU A 34 7.52 -14.70 -9.55
CA GLU A 34 7.17 -16.12 -9.56
C GLU A 34 6.66 -16.61 -8.20
N LYS A 35 7.28 -16.18 -7.09
CA LYS A 35 6.79 -16.47 -5.73
C LYS A 35 5.40 -15.90 -5.50
N PHE A 36 5.15 -14.64 -5.86
CA PHE A 36 3.82 -14.02 -5.71
C PHE A 36 2.76 -14.69 -6.59
N GLN A 37 3.12 -15.07 -7.81
CA GLN A 37 2.23 -15.81 -8.71
C GLN A 37 1.86 -17.18 -8.14
N GLN A 38 2.83 -17.94 -7.63
CA GLN A 38 2.60 -19.23 -6.97
C GLN A 38 1.69 -19.10 -5.74
N ALA A 39 1.87 -18.01 -4.98
CA ALA A 39 1.04 -17.69 -3.82
C ALA A 39 -0.34 -17.11 -4.19
N LYS A 40 -0.63 -16.89 -5.48
CA LYS A 40 -1.86 -16.29 -6.03
C LYS A 40 -2.14 -14.87 -5.51
N TYR A 41 -1.09 -14.09 -5.29
CA TYR A 41 -1.21 -12.70 -4.85
C TYR A 41 -1.57 -11.80 -6.04
N GLY A 42 -2.12 -10.62 -5.77
CA GLY A 42 -2.02 -9.48 -6.67
C GLY A 42 -0.67 -8.78 -6.53
N LEU A 43 -0.42 -7.76 -7.33
CA LEU A 43 0.79 -6.94 -7.25
C LEU A 43 0.45 -5.51 -6.83
N ASP A 44 1.36 -4.85 -6.13
CA ASP A 44 1.35 -3.41 -5.89
C ASP A 44 2.68 -2.83 -6.37
N ILE A 45 2.62 -2.11 -7.50
CA ILE A 45 3.81 -1.64 -8.22
C ILE A 45 3.96 -0.13 -7.99
N GLY A 46 5.09 0.29 -7.42
CA GLY A 46 5.43 1.70 -7.22
C GLY A 46 6.76 2.05 -7.90
N ALA A 47 6.85 3.24 -8.51
CA ALA A 47 8.07 3.71 -9.18
C ALA A 47 8.76 4.90 -8.48
N GLU A 48 8.16 5.35 -7.37
CA GLU A 48 8.68 6.38 -6.49
C GLU A 48 8.86 5.82 -5.09
N SER A 49 10.00 6.11 -4.48
CA SER A 49 10.25 5.74 -3.10
C SER A 49 9.55 6.74 -2.18
N THR A 50 8.64 6.25 -1.34
CA THR A 50 8.03 7.03 -0.25
C THR A 50 8.90 7.06 1.01
N ALA A 51 10.18 6.68 0.91
CA ALA A 51 11.09 6.72 2.04
C ALA A 51 11.41 8.16 2.44
N PRO A 52 11.60 8.46 3.75
CA PRO A 52 11.99 9.78 4.21
C PRO A 52 13.24 10.29 3.46
N PHE A 53 13.29 11.60 3.18
CA PHE A 53 14.41 12.31 2.54
C PHE A 53 14.60 12.12 1.02
N ASN A 54 13.78 11.28 0.36
CA ASN A 54 13.78 11.26 -1.10
C ASN A 54 12.99 12.45 -1.65
N GLU A 55 13.59 13.18 -2.59
CA GLU A 55 12.89 14.25 -3.30
C GLU A 55 11.80 13.66 -4.19
N ALA A 56 10.64 14.32 -4.21
CA ALA A 56 9.56 13.95 -5.09
C ALA A 56 9.99 14.02 -6.55
N ILE A 57 9.72 12.97 -7.32
CA ILE A 57 10.02 12.96 -8.75
C ILE A 57 8.86 13.53 -9.56
N SER A 58 9.14 14.04 -10.76
CA SER A 58 8.09 14.47 -11.69
C SER A 58 7.27 13.27 -12.18
N PHE A 59 6.01 13.51 -12.59
CA PHE A 59 5.17 12.45 -13.18
C PHE A 59 5.84 11.80 -14.40
N LYS A 60 6.57 12.57 -15.22
CA LYS A 60 7.28 12.04 -16.39
C LYS A 60 8.35 11.02 -16.00
N GLN A 61 9.10 11.30 -14.93
CA GLN A 61 10.13 10.39 -14.42
C GLN A 61 9.50 9.15 -13.79
N GLU A 62 8.44 9.31 -13.01
CA GLU A 62 7.70 8.19 -12.43
C GLU A 62 7.11 7.29 -13.52
N TRP A 63 6.42 7.87 -14.49
CA TRP A 63 5.84 7.15 -15.61
C TRP A 63 6.90 6.44 -16.44
N GLN A 64 8.02 7.09 -16.77
CA GLN A 64 9.11 6.44 -17.51
C GLN A 64 9.60 5.18 -16.80
N ARG A 65 9.88 5.27 -15.49
CA ARG A 65 10.32 4.14 -14.67
C ARG A 65 9.29 3.01 -14.64
N LEU A 66 8.03 3.38 -14.41
CA LEU A 66 6.91 2.43 -14.35
C LEU A 66 6.70 1.74 -15.71
N ASN A 67 6.74 2.50 -16.80
CA ASN A 67 6.57 2.02 -18.16
C ASN A 67 7.71 1.09 -18.59
N ASP A 68 8.97 1.45 -18.27
CA ASP A 68 10.13 0.60 -18.57
C ASP A 68 10.01 -0.75 -17.86
N TYR A 69 9.65 -0.73 -16.57
CA TYR A 69 9.41 -1.95 -15.80
C TYR A 69 8.25 -2.79 -16.36
N ILE A 70 7.08 -2.18 -16.56
CA ILE A 70 5.90 -2.91 -17.04
C ILE A 70 6.16 -3.49 -18.43
N SER A 71 6.73 -2.72 -19.36
CA SER A 71 7.01 -3.19 -20.72
C SER A 71 7.98 -4.36 -20.75
N GLN A 72 9.03 -4.32 -19.91
CA GLN A 72 10.00 -5.42 -19.76
C GLN A 72 9.37 -6.69 -19.18
N HIS A 73 8.41 -6.56 -18.27
CA HIS A 73 7.82 -7.69 -17.54
C HIS A 73 6.38 -8.04 -17.96
N LEU A 74 5.85 -7.42 -19.01
CA LEU A 74 4.42 -7.40 -19.33
C LEU A 74 3.80 -8.81 -19.41
N ASP A 75 4.47 -9.74 -20.07
CA ASP A 75 3.94 -11.10 -20.24
C ASP A 75 3.85 -11.87 -18.92
N ARG A 76 4.74 -11.58 -17.96
CA ARG A 76 4.66 -12.12 -16.59
C ARG A 76 3.57 -11.42 -15.80
N LEU A 77 3.46 -10.10 -15.92
CA LEU A 77 2.46 -9.31 -15.22
C LEU A 77 1.03 -9.71 -15.62
N LYS A 78 0.79 -10.09 -16.88
CA LYS A 78 -0.50 -10.63 -17.37
C LYS A 78 -0.97 -11.90 -16.64
N ALA A 79 -0.08 -12.61 -15.94
CA ALA A 79 -0.48 -13.78 -15.13
C ALA A 79 -1.21 -13.39 -13.84
N PHE A 80 -1.13 -12.12 -13.42
CA PHE A 80 -1.76 -11.60 -12.22
C PHE A 80 -3.14 -11.02 -12.55
N LYS A 81 -4.15 -11.38 -11.76
CA LYS A 81 -5.53 -10.87 -11.97
C LYS A 81 -5.70 -9.43 -11.50
N THR A 82 -5.07 -9.11 -10.36
CA THR A 82 -5.16 -7.82 -9.69
C THR A 82 -3.80 -7.13 -9.76
N ILE A 83 -3.82 -5.88 -10.22
CA ILE A 83 -2.67 -4.99 -10.15
C ILE A 83 -3.08 -3.70 -9.45
N SER A 84 -2.27 -3.30 -8.49
CA SER A 84 -2.34 -2.03 -7.80
C SER A 84 -1.16 -1.17 -8.25
N ILE A 85 -1.40 0.11 -8.49
CA ILE A 85 -0.36 1.08 -8.82
C ILE A 85 -0.23 2.04 -7.63
N ASP A 86 0.92 1.98 -6.96
CA ASP A 86 1.30 2.86 -5.86
C ASP A 86 1.82 4.18 -6.42
N THR A 87 0.89 5.12 -6.58
CA THR A 87 1.20 6.47 -7.03
C THR A 87 0.18 7.45 -6.47
N TYR A 88 0.65 8.59 -6.00
CA TYR A 88 -0.24 9.71 -5.71
C TYR A 88 -0.45 10.62 -6.93
N LYS A 89 0.12 10.36 -8.10
CA LYS A 89 -0.04 11.25 -9.27
C LYS A 89 -1.14 10.75 -10.20
N VAL A 90 -2.10 11.63 -10.48
CA VAL A 90 -3.25 11.32 -11.33
C VAL A 90 -2.77 10.98 -12.74
N GLU A 91 -1.79 11.73 -13.25
CA GLU A 91 -1.24 11.57 -14.60
C GLU A 91 -0.55 10.22 -14.77
N THR A 92 0.24 9.78 -13.78
CA THR A 92 0.87 8.44 -13.80
C THR A 92 -0.19 7.33 -13.84
N MET A 93 -1.24 7.45 -13.03
CA MET A 93 -2.34 6.49 -13.03
C MET A 93 -3.13 6.51 -14.35
N GLU A 94 -3.35 7.68 -14.93
CA GLU A 94 -4.04 7.83 -16.21
C GLU A 94 -3.28 7.18 -17.37
N GLU A 95 -1.96 7.41 -17.44
CA GLU A 95 -1.08 6.79 -18.44
C GLU A 95 -1.03 5.27 -18.29
N PHE A 96 -0.98 4.76 -17.05
CA PHE A 96 -1.09 3.32 -16.79
C PHE A 96 -2.40 2.75 -17.30
N MET A 97 -3.52 3.38 -16.95
CA MET A 97 -4.85 2.92 -17.37
C MET A 97 -5.00 2.92 -18.89
N HIS A 98 -4.48 3.95 -19.55
CA HIS A 98 -4.49 4.07 -21.01
C HIS A 98 -3.67 2.99 -21.68
N SER A 99 -2.44 2.76 -21.20
CA SER A 99 -1.46 1.88 -21.86
C SER A 99 -1.67 0.40 -21.53
N TYR A 100 -1.95 0.09 -20.26
CA TYR A 100 -1.87 -1.27 -19.73
C TYR A 100 -3.12 -1.73 -18.99
N GLY A 101 -4.03 -0.83 -18.59
CA GLY A 101 -5.19 -1.17 -17.76
C GLY A 101 -6.07 -2.30 -18.33
N HIS A 102 -6.14 -2.43 -19.66
CA HIS A 102 -6.92 -3.46 -20.35
C HIS A 102 -6.35 -4.89 -20.22
N HIS A 103 -5.10 -5.05 -19.78
CA HIS A 103 -4.48 -6.36 -19.57
C HIS A 103 -4.88 -7.03 -18.25
N PHE A 104 -5.46 -6.28 -17.31
CA PHE A 104 -5.73 -6.75 -15.96
C PHE A 104 -7.23 -6.81 -15.69
N SER A 105 -7.65 -7.78 -14.88
CA SER A 105 -9.06 -7.93 -14.53
C SER A 105 -9.50 -6.91 -13.48
N GLU A 106 -8.61 -6.64 -12.52
CA GLU A 106 -8.81 -5.64 -11.48
C GLU A 106 -7.60 -4.70 -11.47
N VAL A 107 -7.87 -3.41 -11.59
CA VAL A 107 -6.87 -2.36 -11.40
C VAL A 107 -7.27 -1.52 -10.19
N ILE A 108 -6.32 -1.33 -9.29
CA ILE A 108 -6.47 -0.55 -8.08
C ILE A 108 -5.52 0.64 -8.14
N TRP A 109 -6.04 1.85 -7.90
CA TRP A 109 -5.20 3.01 -7.66
C TRP A 109 -4.89 3.10 -6.17
N ASN A 110 -3.62 2.89 -5.80
CA ASN A 110 -3.13 3.03 -4.43
C ASN A 110 -2.57 4.43 -4.21
N ASP A 111 -3.39 5.29 -3.60
CA ASP A 111 -3.10 6.71 -3.41
C ASP A 111 -2.75 7.01 -1.95
N VAL A 112 -1.45 6.93 -1.66
CA VAL A 112 -0.90 7.22 -0.34
C VAL A 112 -1.08 8.68 0.11
N SER A 113 -1.52 9.58 -0.78
CA SER A 113 -1.79 10.98 -0.39
C SER A 113 -3.11 11.16 0.37
N GLY A 114 -4.06 10.24 0.22
CA GLY A 114 -5.40 10.41 0.80
C GLY A 114 -6.20 11.59 0.23
N ALA A 115 -5.74 12.19 -0.87
CA ALA A 115 -6.37 13.35 -1.49
C ALA A 115 -7.52 12.91 -2.42
N ILE A 116 -8.67 13.58 -2.28
CA ILE A 116 -9.82 13.37 -3.17
C ILE A 116 -10.16 14.72 -3.77
N ASP A 117 -9.60 14.98 -4.94
CA ASP A 117 -9.68 16.24 -5.66
C ASP A 117 -10.44 16.05 -6.99
N LYS A 118 -10.62 17.16 -7.72
CA LYS A 118 -11.36 17.14 -8.99
C LYS A 118 -10.70 16.26 -10.05
N GLU A 119 -9.37 16.16 -10.03
CA GLU A 119 -8.59 15.38 -11.00
C GLU A 119 -8.77 13.87 -10.74
N GLY A 120 -8.64 13.42 -9.49
CA GLY A 120 -8.91 12.05 -9.12
C GLY A 120 -10.37 11.64 -9.40
N LEU A 121 -11.34 12.51 -9.10
CA LEU A 121 -12.75 12.28 -9.43
C LEU A 121 -12.99 12.16 -10.93
N ALA A 122 -12.31 12.98 -11.75
CA ALA A 122 -12.40 12.88 -13.20
C ALA A 122 -11.84 11.53 -13.70
N LEU A 123 -10.74 11.05 -13.10
CA LEU A 123 -10.15 9.77 -13.44
C LEU A 123 -11.08 8.58 -13.14
N PHE A 124 -11.74 8.58 -11.97
CA PHE A 124 -12.71 7.52 -11.62
C PHE A 124 -13.95 7.51 -12.52
N LYS A 125 -14.36 8.67 -13.06
CA LYS A 125 -15.44 8.76 -14.05
C LYS A 125 -14.99 8.21 -15.41
N LYS A 126 -13.76 8.49 -15.82
CA LYS A 126 -13.17 7.97 -17.06
C LYS A 126 -12.97 6.46 -17.01
N TYR A 127 -12.61 5.91 -15.84
CA TYR A 127 -12.36 4.48 -15.63
C TYR A 127 -13.27 3.90 -14.54
N PRO A 128 -14.55 3.58 -14.85
CA PRO A 128 -15.56 3.24 -13.84
C PRO A 128 -15.31 1.92 -13.12
N LYS A 129 -14.43 1.05 -13.61
CA LYS A 129 -14.07 -0.23 -12.95
C LYS A 129 -12.85 -0.11 -12.03
N MET A 130 -12.14 1.01 -12.08
CA MET A 130 -10.92 1.20 -11.28
C MET A 130 -11.29 1.32 -9.79
N ARG A 131 -10.61 0.54 -8.95
CA ARG A 131 -10.76 0.59 -7.50
C ARG A 131 -9.83 1.63 -6.90
N TYR A 132 -10.10 2.06 -5.68
CA TYR A 132 -9.36 3.12 -5.01
C TYR A 132 -8.99 2.72 -3.59
N ILE A 133 -7.69 2.68 -3.30
CA ILE A 133 -7.21 2.63 -1.92
C ILE A 133 -7.02 4.07 -1.45
N LEU A 134 -7.80 4.45 -0.45
CA LEU A 134 -7.76 5.74 0.21
C LEU A 134 -6.95 5.63 1.50
N CYS A 135 -5.77 6.23 1.51
CA CYS A 135 -4.90 6.21 2.69
C CYS A 135 -5.23 7.33 3.70
N HIS A 136 -5.14 7.02 4.99
CA HIS A 136 -5.12 8.01 6.07
C HIS A 136 -3.77 8.71 6.15
N ASN A 137 -3.62 9.77 5.35
CA ASN A 137 -2.50 10.69 5.35
C ASN A 137 -3.01 12.11 5.67
N LEU A 138 -2.33 12.81 6.58
CA LEU A 138 -2.73 14.14 7.04
C LEU A 138 -2.14 15.27 6.20
N ALA A 139 -1.30 14.95 5.20
CA ALA A 139 -0.86 15.92 4.23
C ALA A 139 -2.06 16.58 3.52
N PRO A 140 -2.18 17.92 3.51
CA PRO A 140 -3.39 18.60 3.04
C PRO A 140 -3.52 18.59 1.51
N LYS A 141 -2.45 18.27 0.79
CA LYS A 141 -2.42 18.21 -0.68
C LYS A 141 -1.64 17.00 -1.16
N ARG A 142 -2.04 16.50 -2.33
CA ARG A 142 -1.43 15.38 -3.05
C ARG A 142 0.10 15.51 -3.20
N ASN A 143 0.57 16.70 -3.59
CA ASN A 143 2.00 16.97 -3.77
C ASN A 143 2.81 17.09 -2.46
N LEU A 144 2.14 17.07 -1.30
CA LEU A 144 2.76 17.09 0.02
C LEU A 144 2.76 15.70 0.67
N ALA A 145 2.31 14.66 -0.05
CA ALA A 145 2.20 13.30 0.47
C ALA A 145 3.54 12.75 1.00
N ASN A 146 4.66 13.05 0.34
CA ASN A 146 6.00 12.63 0.79
C ASN A 146 6.47 13.39 2.04
N SER A 147 5.92 14.58 2.30
CA SER A 147 6.18 15.40 3.50
C SER A 147 5.16 15.12 4.62
N HIS A 148 4.50 13.96 4.62
CA HIS A 148 3.42 13.64 5.56
C HIS A 148 3.77 13.78 7.05
N MET A 149 5.05 13.66 7.41
CA MET A 149 5.50 13.81 8.80
C MET A 149 5.45 15.25 9.29
N ASP A 150 5.48 16.24 8.39
CA ASP A 150 5.30 17.66 8.74
C ASP A 150 3.86 17.96 9.20
N TYR A 151 2.94 17.02 8.92
CA TYR A 151 1.52 17.09 9.27
C TYR A 151 1.13 16.06 10.33
N LEU A 152 2.10 15.59 11.12
CA LEU A 152 1.85 14.74 12.29
C LEU A 152 0.88 15.43 13.25
N ASN A 153 -0.16 14.72 13.69
CA ASN A 153 -1.00 15.13 14.81
C ASN A 153 -0.64 14.30 16.05
N GLU A 154 -0.04 14.92 17.06
CA GLU A 154 0.35 14.23 18.30
C GLU A 154 -0.84 13.68 19.10
N ASN A 155 -2.02 14.29 18.93
CA ASN A 155 -3.26 13.90 19.61
C ASN A 155 -4.17 13.04 18.73
N LEU A 156 -3.63 12.42 17.66
CA LEU A 156 -4.41 11.55 16.78
C LEU A 156 -4.96 10.35 17.57
N ASP A 157 -6.29 10.22 17.58
CA ASP A 157 -7.02 9.11 18.17
C ASP A 157 -7.95 8.42 17.15
N PHE A 158 -8.67 7.39 17.57
CA PHE A 158 -9.58 6.65 16.70
C PHE A 158 -10.76 7.49 16.18
N ASN A 159 -11.21 8.48 16.96
CA ASN A 159 -12.28 9.38 16.52
C ASN A 159 -11.78 10.29 15.39
N SER A 160 -10.56 10.82 15.50
CA SER A 160 -9.91 11.60 14.45
C SER A 160 -9.76 10.80 13.15
N ILE A 161 -9.36 9.53 13.24
CA ILE A 161 -9.26 8.64 12.06
C ILE A 161 -10.66 8.38 11.45
N ARG A 162 -11.68 8.17 12.29
CA ARG A 162 -13.07 8.02 11.85
C ARG A 162 -13.58 9.24 11.12
N GLU A 163 -13.40 10.42 11.71
CA GLU A 163 -13.81 11.69 11.13
C GLU A 163 -13.15 11.92 9.78
N PHE A 164 -11.85 11.63 9.67
CA PHE A 164 -11.12 11.67 8.40
C PHE A 164 -11.81 10.81 7.34
N PHE A 165 -12.01 9.51 7.59
CA PHE A 165 -12.60 8.62 6.59
C PHE A 165 -14.04 8.96 6.27
N ASN A 166 -14.87 9.26 7.29
CA ASN A 166 -16.27 9.63 7.09
C ASN A 166 -16.41 10.88 6.22
N HIS A 167 -15.57 11.90 6.43
CA HIS A 167 -15.54 13.09 5.59
C HIS A 167 -15.20 12.76 4.13
N LYS A 168 -14.19 11.89 3.92
CA LYS A 168 -13.79 11.46 2.56
C LYS A 168 -14.85 10.61 1.86
N ILE A 169 -15.49 9.69 2.60
CA ILE A 169 -16.60 8.86 2.11
C ILE A 169 -17.79 9.73 1.71
N ALA A 170 -18.17 10.69 2.56
CA ALA A 170 -19.25 11.64 2.26
C ALA A 170 -18.94 12.40 0.96
N PHE A 171 -17.72 12.93 0.83
CA PHE A 171 -17.28 13.64 -0.37
C PHE A 171 -17.32 12.75 -1.63
N LEU A 172 -16.85 11.50 -1.56
CA LEU A 172 -16.95 10.55 -2.67
C LEU A 172 -18.40 10.24 -3.05
N SER A 173 -19.28 10.09 -2.05
CA SER A 173 -20.70 9.78 -2.22
C SER A 173 -21.44 10.92 -2.92
N GLU A 174 -21.19 12.18 -2.51
CA GLU A 174 -21.70 13.38 -3.18
C GLU A 174 -21.33 13.46 -4.67
N HIS A 175 -20.22 12.83 -5.05
CA HIS A 175 -19.74 12.76 -6.43
C HIS A 175 -20.12 11.47 -7.16
N ASN A 176 -21.03 10.67 -6.59
CA ASN A 176 -21.52 9.40 -7.15
C ASN A 176 -20.41 8.37 -7.38
N PHE A 177 -19.38 8.36 -6.54
CA PHE A 177 -18.41 7.28 -6.54
C PHE A 177 -19.06 6.00 -5.98
N ASP A 178 -18.96 4.89 -6.71
CA ASP A 178 -19.41 3.60 -6.22
C ASP A 178 -18.52 3.10 -5.06
N MET A 179 -19.10 3.02 -3.86
CA MET A 179 -18.41 2.66 -2.63
C MET A 179 -17.88 1.23 -2.60
N ASP A 180 -18.43 0.31 -3.40
CA ASP A 180 -17.87 -1.05 -3.52
C ASP A 180 -16.44 -1.04 -4.07
N ARG A 181 -16.06 0.03 -4.79
CA ARG A 181 -14.71 0.22 -5.34
C ARG A 181 -13.73 0.83 -4.33
N LEU A 182 -14.20 1.35 -3.20
CA LEU A 182 -13.36 1.96 -2.17
C LEU A 182 -12.70 0.88 -1.31
N ILE A 183 -11.46 1.13 -0.92
CA ILE A 183 -10.69 0.33 0.04
C ILE A 183 -10.04 1.35 0.99
N LEU A 184 -10.20 1.18 2.30
CA LEU A 184 -9.58 2.07 3.28
C LEU A 184 -8.23 1.53 3.74
N ASP A 185 -7.23 2.39 3.82
CA ASP A 185 -5.93 2.07 4.41
C ASP A 185 -5.63 3.05 5.56
N PRO A 186 -5.50 2.58 6.81
CA PRO A 186 -5.12 3.46 7.92
C PRO A 186 -3.67 3.96 7.79
N CYS A 187 -2.91 3.45 6.80
CA CYS A 187 -1.62 3.92 6.33
C CYS A 187 -0.59 4.00 7.47
N PHE A 188 -0.16 2.84 7.93
CA PHE A 188 0.83 2.72 9.01
C PHE A 188 2.14 3.42 8.63
N GLY A 189 2.68 4.20 9.58
CA GLY A 189 3.86 5.04 9.41
C GLY A 189 3.62 6.40 8.76
N PHE A 190 2.44 6.68 8.22
CA PHE A 190 2.12 7.99 7.62
C PHE A 190 1.41 8.90 8.61
N SER A 191 2.00 10.08 8.85
CA SER A 191 1.54 11.10 9.82
C SER A 191 1.22 10.54 11.20
N LYS A 192 1.97 9.51 11.65
CA LYS A 192 1.76 8.81 12.93
C LYS A 192 3.07 8.60 13.68
N THR A 193 3.05 8.82 14.99
CA THR A 193 4.16 8.48 15.88
C THR A 193 4.30 6.97 16.03
N LEU A 194 5.42 6.51 16.61
CA LEU A 194 5.59 5.11 16.99
C LEU A 194 4.42 4.60 17.85
N ASN A 195 4.08 5.32 18.92
CA ASN A 195 3.01 4.93 19.84
C ASN A 195 1.65 4.87 19.16
N GLN A 196 1.34 5.82 18.29
CA GLN A 196 0.09 5.81 17.51
C GLN A 196 0.01 4.62 16.56
N ASN A 197 1.13 4.23 15.93
CA ASN A 197 1.16 3.02 15.10
C ASN A 197 0.94 1.75 15.93
N LEU A 198 1.54 1.65 17.12
CA LEU A 198 1.35 0.51 18.02
C LEU A 198 -0.10 0.44 18.54
N GLU A 199 -0.68 1.58 18.94
CA GLU A 199 -2.06 1.64 19.41
C GLU A 199 -3.04 1.24 18.29
N LEU A 200 -2.82 1.75 17.07
CA LEU A 200 -3.59 1.39 15.88
C LEU A 200 -3.47 -0.11 15.57
N LEU A 201 -2.27 -0.69 15.63
CA LEU A 201 -2.03 -2.12 15.39
C LEU A 201 -2.85 -3.01 16.35
N GLU A 202 -2.95 -2.60 17.61
CA GLU A 202 -3.68 -3.33 18.64
C GLU A 202 -5.21 -3.13 18.58
N ASN A 203 -5.66 -1.93 18.20
CA ASN A 203 -7.06 -1.52 18.33
C ASN A 203 -7.74 -1.19 17.00
N ILE A 204 -7.19 -1.63 15.87
CA ILE A 204 -7.77 -1.34 14.53
C ILE A 204 -9.24 -1.76 14.38
N HIS A 205 -9.69 -2.76 15.14
CA HIS A 205 -11.08 -3.21 15.18
C HIS A 205 -12.07 -2.09 15.59
N LYS A 206 -11.58 -1.02 16.26
CA LYS A 206 -12.38 0.16 16.63
C LYS A 206 -12.80 1.03 15.46
N ILE A 207 -12.18 0.87 14.29
CA ILE A 207 -12.49 1.63 13.08
C ILE A 207 -13.02 0.73 11.94
N GLN A 208 -13.12 -0.58 12.15
CA GLN A 208 -13.42 -1.54 11.08
C GLN A 208 -14.81 -1.34 10.45
N ASP A 209 -15.78 -0.85 11.22
CA ASP A 209 -17.18 -0.62 10.82
C ASP A 209 -17.37 0.62 9.93
N ILE A 210 -16.33 1.42 9.70
CA ILE A 210 -16.40 2.55 8.77
C ILE A 210 -16.65 2.08 7.34
N HIS A 211 -16.06 0.94 6.94
CA HIS A 211 -16.11 0.45 5.58
C HIS A 211 -15.90 -1.07 5.50
N GLU A 212 -16.39 -1.72 4.45
CA GLU A 212 -16.33 -3.18 4.31
C GLU A 212 -15.03 -3.68 3.68
N ASN A 213 -14.23 -2.82 3.07
CA ASN A 213 -12.98 -3.18 2.40
C ASN A 213 -11.80 -2.42 3.00
N TRP A 214 -10.75 -3.13 3.39
CA TRP A 214 -9.57 -2.58 4.04
C TRP A 214 -8.28 -3.09 3.41
N LEU A 215 -7.24 -2.25 3.43
CA LEU A 215 -5.87 -2.63 3.15
C LEU A 215 -5.00 -2.37 4.38
N ILE A 216 -4.08 -3.29 4.68
CA ILE A 216 -3.12 -3.15 5.77
C ILE A 216 -1.70 -3.39 5.24
N GLY A 217 -0.86 -2.36 5.33
CA GLY A 217 0.56 -2.41 4.99
C GLY A 217 1.47 -2.13 6.19
N ILE A 218 1.90 -3.19 6.88
CA ILE A 218 2.84 -3.08 8.03
C ILE A 218 4.24 -3.62 7.71
N SER A 219 4.42 -4.29 6.57
CA SER A 219 5.67 -4.91 6.16
C SER A 219 6.82 -3.89 6.08
N LYS A 220 8.00 -4.27 6.60
CA LYS A 220 9.24 -3.47 6.66
C LYS A 220 9.12 -2.10 7.37
N LYS A 221 8.03 -1.83 8.11
CA LYS A 221 7.90 -0.58 8.87
C LYS A 221 8.77 -0.58 10.13
N SER A 222 9.36 0.56 10.46
CA SER A 222 10.31 0.72 11.57
C SER A 222 9.73 0.36 12.95
N PHE A 223 8.43 0.54 13.16
CA PHE A 223 7.78 0.15 14.42
C PHE A 223 7.78 -1.37 14.65
N LEU A 224 7.86 -2.20 13.59
CA LEU A 224 8.01 -3.66 13.77
C LEU A 224 9.39 -4.02 14.31
N GLN A 225 10.44 -3.34 13.86
CA GLN A 225 11.79 -3.51 14.42
C GLN A 225 11.82 -3.07 15.89
N HIS A 226 11.04 -2.05 16.25
CA HIS A 226 10.87 -1.67 17.65
C HIS A 226 10.16 -2.77 18.47
N LEU A 227 9.11 -3.38 17.93
CA LEU A 227 8.43 -4.52 18.57
C LEU A 227 9.36 -5.72 18.77
N VAL A 228 10.23 -6.04 17.81
CA VAL A 228 11.25 -7.09 17.98
C VAL A 228 12.15 -6.78 19.17
N ARG A 229 12.54 -5.51 19.37
CA ARG A 229 13.38 -5.12 20.52
C ARG A 229 12.64 -5.18 21.87
N LEU A 230 11.31 -5.07 21.86
CA LEU A 230 10.50 -5.10 23.09
C LEU A 230 10.03 -6.51 23.46
N GLU A 231 9.66 -7.32 22.48
CA GLU A 231 9.04 -8.64 22.67
C GLU A 231 9.94 -9.81 22.27
N GLY A 232 11.03 -9.55 21.54
CA GLY A 232 11.90 -10.60 21.00
C GLY A 232 12.80 -11.22 22.06
N ASN A 233 13.24 -12.45 21.81
CA ASN A 233 14.28 -13.10 22.61
C ASN A 233 15.69 -12.68 22.16
N GLU A 234 16.73 -13.10 22.91
CA GLU A 234 18.13 -12.77 22.58
C GLU A 234 18.50 -13.17 21.14
N ASP A 235 18.06 -14.35 20.68
CA ASP A 235 18.29 -14.83 19.31
C ASP A 235 17.63 -13.92 18.26
N GLU A 236 16.38 -13.50 18.47
CA GLU A 236 15.65 -12.60 17.56
C GLU A 236 16.27 -11.19 17.52
N MET A 237 16.97 -10.77 18.57
CA MET A 237 17.70 -9.50 18.58
C MET A 237 19.01 -9.58 17.79
N THR A 238 19.57 -10.77 17.54
CA THR A 238 20.80 -10.92 16.73
C THR A 238 20.56 -10.68 15.24
N ASP A 239 19.35 -11.01 14.74
CA ASP A 239 18.93 -10.72 13.36
C ASP A 239 17.55 -10.03 13.37
N ILE A 240 17.56 -8.73 13.66
CA ILE A 240 16.34 -7.90 13.74
C ILE A 240 15.56 -7.91 12.43
N HIS A 241 16.23 -8.07 11.28
CA HIS A 241 15.55 -8.05 9.98
C HIS A 241 14.76 -9.34 9.76
N ALA A 242 15.36 -10.50 9.98
CA ALA A 242 14.65 -11.78 9.91
C ALA A 242 13.56 -11.88 10.97
N ALA A 243 13.84 -11.43 12.20
CA ALA A 243 12.85 -11.40 13.28
C ALA A 243 11.68 -10.46 12.97
N SER A 244 11.94 -9.30 12.35
CA SER A 244 10.88 -8.36 11.92
C SER A 244 9.94 -9.00 10.90
N GLU A 245 10.42 -9.89 10.04
CA GLU A 245 9.56 -10.61 9.08
C GLU A 245 8.71 -11.69 9.79
N LYS A 246 9.28 -12.40 10.78
CA LYS A 246 8.49 -13.31 11.62
C LYS A 246 7.40 -12.58 12.40
N PHE A 247 7.74 -11.43 12.98
CA PHE A 247 6.79 -10.56 13.67
C PHE A 247 5.71 -10.02 12.72
N HIS A 248 6.10 -9.65 11.50
CA HIS A 248 5.18 -9.24 10.46
C HIS A 248 4.05 -10.28 10.26
N TRP A 249 4.39 -11.54 9.97
CA TRP A 249 3.38 -12.60 9.78
C TRP A 249 2.56 -12.90 11.04
N LYS A 250 3.18 -12.88 12.23
CA LYS A 250 2.48 -13.00 13.52
C LYS A 250 1.41 -11.91 13.69
N TYR A 251 1.74 -10.67 13.34
CA TYR A 251 0.82 -9.55 13.45
C TYR A 251 -0.25 -9.53 12.35
N LEU A 252 0.06 -9.96 11.12
CA LEU A 252 -0.96 -10.15 10.07
C LEU A 252 -2.02 -11.17 10.51
N LYS A 253 -1.62 -12.28 11.16
CA LYS A 253 -2.57 -13.26 11.71
C LYS A 253 -3.47 -12.66 12.80
N ARG A 254 -2.92 -11.80 13.68
CA ARG A 254 -3.71 -11.06 14.68
C ARG A 254 -4.68 -10.08 14.02
N LEU A 255 -4.23 -9.35 13.01
CA LEU A 255 -5.04 -8.38 12.25
C LEU A 255 -6.19 -9.05 11.51
N LYS A 256 -5.96 -10.21 10.88
CA LYS A 256 -7.01 -11.05 10.28
C LYS A 256 -8.13 -11.32 11.28
N THR A 257 -7.79 -11.72 12.52
CA THR A 257 -8.80 -11.97 13.56
C THR A 257 -9.50 -10.70 14.02
N ARG A 258 -8.76 -9.59 14.16
CA ARG A 258 -9.30 -8.29 14.61
C ARG A 258 -10.24 -7.63 13.59
N LEU A 259 -10.08 -7.95 12.30
CA LEU A 259 -10.85 -7.40 11.18
C LEU A 259 -11.76 -8.45 10.51
N ASN A 260 -12.15 -9.51 11.22
CA ASN A 260 -12.92 -10.62 10.67
C ASN A 260 -14.38 -10.29 10.25
N GLY A 261 -14.83 -9.06 10.51
CA GLY A 261 -16.15 -8.54 10.15
C GLY A 261 -16.21 -7.85 8.78
N VAL A 262 -15.05 -7.57 8.16
CA VAL A 262 -15.00 -6.85 6.88
C VAL A 262 -15.21 -7.81 5.70
N LYS A 263 -15.67 -7.31 4.56
CA LYS A 263 -15.90 -8.06 3.31
C LYS A 263 -14.58 -8.47 2.67
N GLU A 264 -13.68 -7.51 2.42
CA GLU A 264 -12.36 -7.74 1.83
C GLU A 264 -11.25 -7.14 2.70
N LEU A 265 -10.18 -7.91 2.92
CA LEU A 265 -9.00 -7.47 3.64
C LEU A 265 -7.74 -7.78 2.83
N TYR A 266 -7.12 -6.73 2.32
CA TYR A 266 -5.87 -6.79 1.58
C TYR A 266 -4.69 -6.64 2.55
N PHE A 267 -3.69 -7.52 2.44
CA PHE A 267 -2.40 -7.36 3.09
C PHE A 267 -1.33 -7.01 2.06
N ARG A 268 -0.63 -5.89 2.29
CA ARG A 268 0.51 -5.46 1.47
C ARG A 268 1.80 -6.05 2.04
N VAL A 269 2.49 -6.89 1.26
CA VAL A 269 3.62 -7.70 1.73
C VAL A 269 4.81 -7.65 0.77
N HIS A 270 6.04 -7.64 1.31
CA HIS A 270 7.26 -7.67 0.50
C HIS A 270 7.77 -9.10 0.20
N GLU A 271 7.30 -10.09 0.95
CA GLU A 271 7.68 -11.49 0.79
C GLU A 271 6.43 -12.35 0.69
N ALA A 272 6.52 -13.46 -0.04
CA ALA A 272 5.46 -14.44 -0.10
C ALA A 272 5.43 -15.26 1.19
N GLY A 273 4.25 -15.46 1.76
CA GLY A 273 4.06 -16.25 2.98
C GLY A 273 2.63 -16.72 3.13
N ASN A 274 2.22 -17.05 4.36
CA ASN A 274 0.85 -17.45 4.61
C ASN A 274 0.42 -17.11 6.04
N ILE A 275 -0.86 -16.77 6.20
CA ILE A 275 -1.53 -16.56 7.48
C ILE A 275 -2.50 -17.70 7.81
N THR A 276 -2.17 -18.93 7.42
CA THR A 276 -2.98 -20.11 7.75
C THR A 276 -3.15 -20.24 9.27
N ASP A 277 -4.35 -20.67 9.65
CA ASP A 277 -4.71 -20.92 11.03
C ASP A 277 -3.90 -22.05 11.66
#